data_AF-A0A2E3RLR9-F1
#
_entry.id   AF-A0A2E3RLR9-F1
#
_cell.length_a   1.000
_cell.length_b   1.000
_cell.length_c   1.000
_cell.angle_alpha   90.00
_cell.angle_beta   90.00
_cell.angle_gamma   90.00
#
_symmetry.space_group_name_H-M   'P 1'
#
loop_
_entity.id
_entity.type
_entity.pdbx_description
1 polymer ?
#
loop_
_entity_poly.entity_id
_entity_poly.type
_entity_poly.pdbx_seq_one_letter_code
_entity_poly.pdbx_strand_id
1 'polypeptide(L)'
;MQKKYRQPDIFLQSETNINRDNIGPIYVPKKGDVFPIHDETNWRYLLPIILMEGHAATLVNNEVSYEFTLQDPNEIFRRKGKEEVFKDYFPWGGNLITPWSDGIKNEHFQYLMIDGKPANELDQFVLKQNYYWAMGDNRDDSLDSRYWGFVPENNILGEALFAYFSLNLDTWTPRWNRIGTVIR
;
A
#
# COMPACT_ATOMS: atom_id res chain seq x y z
N MET A 1 31.23 -10.76 -2.60
CA MET A 1 29.88 -11.17 -2.18
C MET A 1 28.99 -9.94 -2.15
N GLN A 2 28.12 -9.76 -3.14
CA GLN A 2 27.13 -8.67 -3.10
C GLN A 2 26.09 -9.05 -2.04
N LYS A 3 25.96 -8.24 -0.99
CA LYS A 3 24.96 -8.47 0.06
C LYS A 3 23.57 -8.41 -0.58
N LYS A 4 22.75 -9.45 -0.40
CA LYS A 4 21.31 -9.35 -0.64
C LYS A 4 20.77 -8.30 0.33
N TYR A 5 20.40 -7.13 -0.19
CA TYR A 5 19.82 -6.06 0.61
C TYR A 5 18.30 -6.12 0.42
N ARG A 6 17.56 -6.17 1.52
CA ARG A 6 16.10 -6.19 1.54
C ARG A 6 15.67 -5.05 2.46
N GLN A 7 14.83 -4.15 1.95
CA GLN A 7 14.27 -3.04 2.72
C GLN A 7 12.83 -3.38 3.13
N PRO A 8 12.59 -3.78 4.39
CA PRO A 8 11.29 -4.28 4.84
C PRO A 8 10.19 -3.21 4.87
N ASP A 9 10.60 -1.95 4.91
CA ASP A 9 9.75 -0.76 4.90
C ASP A 9 9.14 -0.46 3.51
N ILE A 10 9.59 -1.13 2.44
CA ILE A 10 9.05 -0.93 1.10
C ILE A 10 7.93 -1.94 0.82
N PHE A 11 6.76 -1.42 0.46
CA PHE A 11 5.64 -2.17 -0.08
C PHE A 11 6.08 -3.01 -1.30
N LEU A 12 5.70 -4.28 -1.32
CA LEU A 12 6.16 -5.27 -2.30
C LEU A 12 7.68 -5.43 -2.37
N GLN A 13 8.36 -5.37 -1.22
CA GLN A 13 9.76 -5.77 -1.09
C GLN A 13 10.08 -7.08 -1.85
N SER A 14 11.15 -7.03 -2.64
CA SER A 14 11.66 -8.16 -3.42
C SER A 14 13.19 -8.17 -3.37
N GLU A 15 13.83 -9.26 -3.78
CA GLU A 15 15.29 -9.31 -3.89
C GLU A 15 15.86 -8.29 -4.88
N THR A 16 15.03 -7.82 -5.83
CA THR A 16 15.39 -6.82 -6.83
C THR A 16 15.06 -5.39 -6.42
N ASN A 17 14.32 -5.17 -5.32
CA ASN A 17 14.07 -3.83 -4.78
C ASN A 17 15.28 -3.41 -3.94
N ILE A 18 16.27 -2.85 -4.64
CA ILE A 18 17.59 -2.57 -4.09
C ILE A 18 17.52 -1.56 -2.96
N ASN A 19 16.79 -0.44 -3.15
CA ASN A 19 16.46 0.51 -2.09
C ASN A 19 15.35 1.51 -2.48
N ARG A 20 15.02 2.44 -1.57
CA ARG A 20 14.04 3.52 -1.76
C ARG A 20 14.28 4.44 -2.96
N ASP A 21 15.51 4.48 -3.46
CA ASP A 21 15.96 5.28 -4.61
C ASP A 21 16.11 4.43 -5.89
N ASN A 22 16.18 3.11 -5.76
CA ASN A 22 16.33 2.16 -6.83
C ASN A 22 15.40 0.96 -6.58
N ILE A 23 14.15 1.16 -6.98
CA ILE A 23 13.12 0.13 -6.90
C ILE A 23 13.25 -0.75 -8.14
N GLY A 24 13.14 -2.06 -7.95
CA GLY A 24 13.12 -3.01 -9.04
C GLY A 24 11.87 -2.85 -9.91
N PRO A 25 11.68 -3.72 -10.91
CA PRO A 25 10.45 -3.68 -11.70
C PRO A 25 9.24 -3.91 -10.79
N ILE A 26 8.29 -2.98 -10.82
CA ILE A 26 6.99 -3.11 -10.16
C ILE A 26 5.92 -3.33 -11.24
N TYR A 27 5.13 -4.39 -11.06
CA TYR A 27 3.90 -4.56 -11.82
C TYR A 27 2.75 -3.81 -11.14
N VAL A 28 2.26 -2.76 -11.79
CA VAL A 28 1.06 -2.04 -11.35
C VAL A 28 -0.17 -2.78 -11.91
N PRO A 29 -1.09 -3.23 -11.05
CA PRO A 29 -2.26 -3.98 -11.48
C PRO A 29 -3.23 -3.09 -12.27
N LYS A 30 -3.98 -3.69 -13.19
CA LYS A 30 -4.97 -2.99 -14.01
C LYS A 30 -6.29 -3.73 -14.06
N LYS A 31 -7.34 -3.00 -14.45
CA LYS A 31 -8.67 -3.57 -14.62
C LYS A 31 -8.64 -4.76 -15.57
N GLY A 32 -9.30 -5.84 -15.17
CA GLY A 32 -9.39 -7.08 -15.95
C GLY A 32 -8.21 -8.02 -15.80
N ASP A 33 -7.16 -7.65 -15.05
CA ASP A 33 -6.16 -8.64 -14.63
C ASP A 33 -6.83 -9.73 -13.79
N VAL A 34 -6.36 -10.95 -13.99
CA VAL A 34 -6.86 -12.15 -13.32
C VAL A 34 -5.72 -12.74 -12.51
N PHE A 35 -5.96 -12.90 -11.21
CA PHE A 35 -5.03 -13.52 -10.28
C PHE A 35 -5.55 -14.91 -9.90
N PRO A 36 -4.92 -15.99 -10.38
CA PRO A 36 -5.22 -17.33 -9.90
C PRO A 36 -4.98 -17.42 -8.38
N ILE A 37 -5.87 -18.10 -7.69
CA ILE A 37 -5.76 -18.34 -6.26
C ILE A 37 -5.39 -19.81 -6.04
N HIS A 38 -4.25 -20.01 -5.37
CA HIS A 38 -3.63 -21.30 -5.10
C HIS A 38 -2.59 -21.15 -3.96
N ASP A 39 -1.92 -22.23 -3.58
CA ASP A 39 -0.99 -22.24 -2.44
C ASP A 39 0.19 -21.25 -2.58
N GLU A 40 0.63 -20.98 -3.82
CA GLU A 40 1.70 -20.01 -4.09
C GLU A 40 1.22 -18.55 -4.27
N THR A 41 -0.06 -18.26 -4.01
CA THR A 41 -0.60 -16.90 -4.19
C THR A 41 0.14 -15.91 -3.32
N ASN A 42 0.63 -14.82 -3.94
CA ASN A 42 1.26 -13.73 -3.23
C ASN A 42 0.21 -12.85 -2.53
N TRP A 43 -0.26 -13.30 -1.37
CA TRP A 43 -1.26 -12.58 -0.58
C TRP A 43 -0.79 -11.20 -0.13
N ARG A 44 0.52 -10.99 0.08
CA ARG A 44 1.05 -9.65 0.39
C ARG A 44 0.88 -8.65 -0.76
N TYR A 45 0.71 -9.14 -1.99
CA TYR A 45 0.34 -8.34 -3.15
C TYR A 45 -1.17 -8.23 -3.34
N LEU A 46 -1.87 -9.36 -3.34
CA LEU A 46 -3.28 -9.41 -3.73
C LEU A 46 -4.24 -8.92 -2.64
N LEU A 47 -3.95 -9.19 -1.35
CA LEU A 47 -4.86 -8.81 -0.25
C LEU A 47 -5.09 -7.29 -0.15
N PRO A 48 -4.06 -6.41 -0.19
CA PRO A 48 -4.30 -4.97 -0.22
C PRO A 48 -5.24 -4.54 -1.34
N ILE A 49 -5.10 -5.15 -2.51
CA ILE A 49 -5.90 -4.84 -3.70
C ILE A 49 -7.35 -5.27 -3.51
N ILE A 50 -7.57 -6.48 -2.96
CA ILE A 50 -8.92 -6.98 -2.60
C ILE A 50 -9.61 -6.02 -1.63
N LEU A 51 -8.90 -5.54 -0.60
CA LEU A 51 -9.41 -4.54 0.34
C LEU A 51 -9.73 -3.20 -0.34
N MET A 52 -8.90 -2.75 -1.30
CA MET A 52 -9.15 -1.54 -2.09
C MET A 52 -10.38 -1.66 -3.00
N GLU A 53 -10.77 -2.88 -3.39
CA GLU A 53 -12.02 -3.14 -4.12
C GLU A 53 -13.25 -3.26 -3.20
N GLY A 54 -13.07 -3.08 -1.89
CA GLY A 54 -14.15 -3.00 -0.90
C GLY A 54 -14.56 -4.33 -0.29
N HIS A 55 -13.81 -5.41 -0.55
CA HIS A 55 -14.03 -6.70 0.10
C HIS A 55 -13.55 -6.67 1.55
N ALA A 56 -14.24 -7.40 2.42
CA ALA A 56 -13.78 -7.61 3.78
C ALA A 56 -12.81 -8.79 3.84
N ALA A 57 -11.77 -8.68 4.66
CA ALA A 57 -10.84 -9.79 4.88
C ALA A 57 -10.51 -9.96 6.36
N THR A 58 -10.39 -11.21 6.80
CA THR A 58 -10.06 -11.56 8.18
C THR A 58 -9.10 -12.74 8.22
N LEU A 59 -8.20 -12.79 9.21
CA LEU A 59 -7.52 -14.03 9.60
C LEU A 59 -8.31 -14.67 10.74
N VAL A 60 -8.84 -15.87 10.51
CA VAL A 60 -9.64 -16.59 11.51
C VAL A 60 -9.05 -17.96 11.76
N ASN A 61 -8.54 -18.17 12.98
CA ASN A 61 -8.28 -19.52 13.48
C ASN A 61 -9.26 -19.83 14.62
N ASN A 62 -9.28 -21.08 15.11
CA ASN A 62 -10.27 -21.53 16.10
C ASN A 62 -10.31 -20.73 17.41
N GLU A 63 -9.32 -19.87 17.69
CA GLU A 63 -9.17 -19.14 18.96
C GLU A 63 -9.22 -17.62 18.80
N VAL A 64 -8.85 -17.09 17.63
CA VAL A 64 -8.66 -15.65 17.41
C VAL A 64 -9.10 -15.24 15.99
N SER A 65 -9.68 -14.04 15.90
CA SER A 65 -10.04 -13.39 14.64
C SER A 65 -9.38 -12.01 14.57
N TYR A 66 -8.67 -11.75 13.48
CA TYR A 66 -8.12 -10.43 13.15
C TYR A 66 -8.76 -9.89 11.89
N GLU A 67 -9.14 -8.61 11.90
CA GLU A 67 -9.75 -7.91 10.77
C GLU A 67 -8.69 -7.09 10.03
N PHE A 68 -8.64 -7.24 8.71
CA PHE A 68 -7.71 -6.48 7.90
C PHE A 68 -8.21 -5.07 7.63
N THR A 69 -7.31 -4.10 7.75
CA THR A 69 -7.54 -2.71 7.36
C THR A 69 -6.34 -2.15 6.60
N LEU A 70 -6.61 -1.27 5.63
CA LEU A 70 -5.57 -0.49 4.94
C LEU A 70 -5.13 0.74 5.74
N GLN A 71 -5.81 1.04 6.84
CA GLN A 71 -5.46 2.18 7.68
C GLN A 71 -4.29 1.79 8.59
N ASP A 72 -3.09 2.30 8.29
CA ASP A 72 -1.92 2.05 9.14
C ASP A 72 -1.97 2.89 10.44
N PRO A 73 -1.74 2.28 11.62
CA PRO A 73 -1.77 2.99 12.90
C PRO A 73 -0.62 3.99 13.05
N ASN A 74 0.56 3.72 12.48
CA ASN A 74 1.68 4.66 12.45
C ASN A 74 1.34 5.89 11.59
N GLU A 75 0.63 5.72 10.48
CA GLU A 75 0.14 6.86 9.70
C GLU A 75 -0.86 7.72 10.49
N ILE A 76 -1.77 7.10 11.24
CA ILE A 76 -2.70 7.85 12.09
C ILE A 76 -1.93 8.56 13.21
N PHE A 77 -1.00 7.86 13.87
CA PHE A 77 -0.16 8.41 14.93
C PHE A 77 0.64 9.61 14.42
N ARG A 78 1.29 9.50 13.26
CA ARG A 78 2.03 10.60 12.64
C ARG A 78 1.16 11.84 12.43
N ARG A 79 -0.10 11.66 12.02
CA ARG A 79 -1.04 12.77 11.77
C ARG A 79 -1.65 13.36 13.05
N LYS A 80 -1.94 12.53 14.05
CA LYS A 80 -2.72 12.92 15.23
C LYS A 80 -1.90 13.06 16.52
N GLY A 81 -0.72 12.44 16.59
CA GLY A 81 0.17 12.41 17.75
C GLY A 81 -0.37 11.63 18.96
N LYS A 82 -1.36 10.74 18.77
CA LYS A 82 -2.01 10.01 19.86
C LYS A 82 -1.68 8.53 19.83
N GLU A 83 -1.01 8.02 20.87
CA GLU A 83 -0.64 6.60 20.97
C GLU A 83 -1.86 5.67 21.13
N GLU A 84 -3.01 6.20 21.55
CA GLU A 84 -4.23 5.40 21.73
C GLU A 84 -4.68 4.68 20.46
N VAL A 85 -4.28 5.19 19.28
CA VAL A 85 -4.59 4.57 17.99
C VAL A 85 -4.06 3.15 17.87
N PHE A 86 -2.99 2.80 18.59
CA PHE A 86 -2.40 1.46 18.52
C PHE A 86 -3.24 0.42 19.26
N LYS A 87 -4.07 0.81 20.24
CA LYS A 87 -4.85 -0.12 21.09
C LYS A 87 -5.82 -0.99 20.28
N ASP A 88 -6.28 -0.49 19.14
CA ASP A 88 -7.20 -1.22 18.26
C ASP A 88 -6.49 -2.24 17.36
N TYR A 89 -5.16 -2.24 17.34
CA TYR A 89 -4.35 -3.05 16.42
C TYR A 89 -3.58 -4.16 17.15
N PHE A 90 -3.39 -5.29 16.48
CA PHE A 90 -2.40 -6.28 16.84
C PHE A 90 -0.98 -5.71 16.64
N PRO A 91 -0.01 -5.96 17.55
CA PRO A 91 -0.07 -6.82 18.74
C PRO A 91 -0.47 -6.11 20.04
N TRP A 92 -0.90 -4.84 19.98
CA TRP A 92 -1.13 -3.99 21.16
C TRP A 92 -2.47 -4.23 21.87
N GLY A 93 -3.12 -5.37 21.63
CA GLY A 93 -4.33 -5.83 22.32
C GLY A 93 -5.62 -5.69 21.52
N GLY A 94 -5.57 -5.09 20.33
CA GLY A 94 -6.72 -5.02 19.42
C GLY A 94 -6.69 -6.07 18.31
N ASN A 95 -7.76 -6.10 17.53
CA ASN A 95 -8.00 -7.12 16.50
C ASN A 95 -7.79 -6.60 15.07
N LEU A 96 -7.47 -5.32 14.88
CA LEU A 96 -7.12 -4.80 13.56
C LEU A 96 -5.70 -5.21 13.18
N ILE A 97 -5.49 -5.53 11.91
CA ILE A 97 -4.18 -5.82 11.37
C ILE A 97 -4.05 -5.26 9.96
N THR A 98 -2.86 -4.80 9.60
CA THR A 98 -2.59 -4.32 8.25
C THR A 98 -1.97 -5.43 7.39
N PRO A 99 -2.18 -5.45 6.06
CA PRO A 99 -1.56 -6.45 5.17
C PRO A 99 -0.02 -6.48 5.22
N TRP A 100 0.60 -5.38 5.64
CA TRP A 100 2.04 -5.22 5.77
C TRP A 100 2.55 -5.46 7.20
N SER A 101 1.70 -5.89 8.14
CA SER A 101 2.15 -6.26 9.48
C SER A 101 3.27 -7.31 9.45
N ASP A 102 4.36 -7.04 10.17
CA ASP A 102 5.49 -7.95 10.33
C ASP A 102 5.12 -9.20 11.15
N GLY A 103 4.03 -9.13 11.93
CA GLY A 103 3.50 -10.26 12.67
C GLY A 103 2.85 -11.34 11.78
N ILE A 104 2.56 -11.02 10.51
CA ILE A 104 1.96 -11.95 9.56
C ILE A 104 3.03 -12.72 8.81
N LYS A 105 3.04 -14.04 8.95
CA LYS A 105 3.84 -14.94 8.12
C LYS A 105 3.01 -15.45 6.95
N ASN A 106 3.67 -15.89 5.88
CA ASN A 106 2.97 -16.43 4.71
C ASN A 106 2.09 -17.65 5.08
N GLU A 107 2.53 -18.48 6.03
CA GLU A 107 1.75 -19.62 6.50
C GLU A 107 0.40 -19.23 7.15
N HIS A 108 0.24 -18.00 7.64
CA HIS A 108 -1.00 -17.57 8.27
C HIS A 108 -2.11 -17.35 7.24
N PHE A 109 -1.79 -17.13 5.96
CA PHE A 109 -2.81 -16.92 4.92
C PHE A 109 -3.66 -18.17 4.62
N GLN A 110 -3.29 -19.35 5.13
CA GLN A 110 -4.17 -20.53 5.12
C GLN A 110 -5.47 -20.30 5.91
N TYR A 111 -5.48 -19.34 6.83
CA TYR A 111 -6.62 -18.93 7.65
C TYR A 111 -7.31 -17.66 7.14
N LEU A 112 -6.95 -17.21 5.93
CA LEU A 112 -7.52 -16.01 5.33
C LEU A 112 -8.95 -16.28 4.88
N MET A 113 -9.85 -15.40 5.29
CA MET A 113 -11.22 -15.35 4.82
C MET A 113 -11.43 -14.07 4.02
N ILE A 114 -12.09 -14.16 2.87
CA ILE A 114 -12.54 -13.04 2.05
C ILE A 114 -14.07 -13.07 2.03
N ASP A 115 -14.72 -11.98 2.44
CA ASP A 115 -16.18 -11.88 2.58
C ASP A 115 -16.81 -13.06 3.35
N GLY A 116 -16.11 -13.51 4.39
CA GLY A 116 -16.56 -14.61 5.25
C GLY A 116 -16.39 -16.01 4.67
N LYS A 117 -15.75 -16.16 3.50
CA LYS A 117 -15.41 -17.46 2.90
C LYS A 117 -13.91 -17.72 2.92
N PRO A 118 -13.45 -18.96 3.12
CA PRO A 118 -12.04 -19.30 3.02
C PRO A 118 -11.47 -18.84 1.67
N ALA A 119 -10.33 -18.13 1.70
CA ALA A 119 -9.74 -17.57 0.50
C ALA A 119 -9.32 -18.65 -0.51
N ASN A 120 -9.00 -19.85 -0.03
CA ASN A 120 -8.64 -21.01 -0.86
C ASN A 120 -9.84 -21.67 -1.58
N GLU A 121 -11.08 -21.27 -1.29
CA GLU A 121 -12.26 -21.67 -2.06
C GLU A 121 -12.46 -20.81 -3.32
N LEU A 122 -11.73 -19.71 -3.45
CA LEU A 122 -11.74 -18.89 -4.66
C LEU A 122 -10.77 -19.50 -5.67
N ASP A 123 -11.21 -19.69 -6.92
CA ASP A 123 -10.31 -20.12 -8.00
C ASP A 123 -9.41 -18.97 -8.51
N GLN A 124 -9.97 -17.76 -8.53
CA GLN A 124 -9.30 -16.57 -9.04
C GLN A 124 -9.97 -15.29 -8.53
N PHE A 125 -9.22 -14.19 -8.57
CA PHE A 125 -9.72 -12.83 -8.35
C PHE A 125 -9.55 -11.99 -9.62
N VAL A 126 -10.60 -11.28 -10.05
CA VAL A 126 -10.60 -10.47 -11.27
C VAL A 126 -10.79 -9.00 -10.93
N LEU A 127 -9.79 -8.18 -11.24
CA LEU A 127 -9.81 -6.76 -10.90
C LEU A 127 -10.88 -5.97 -11.65
N LYS A 128 -11.55 -5.08 -10.93
CA LYS A 128 -12.67 -4.25 -11.41
C LYS A 128 -12.27 -2.83 -11.76
N GLN A 129 -11.10 -2.35 -11.33
CA GLN A 129 -10.61 -0.99 -11.58
C GLN A 129 -9.11 -0.93 -11.87
N ASN A 130 -8.64 0.23 -12.33
CA ASN A 130 -7.21 0.48 -12.50
C ASN A 130 -6.55 0.91 -11.19
N TYR A 131 -5.23 0.80 -11.16
CA TYR A 131 -4.41 1.21 -10.04
C TYR A 131 -3.22 2.03 -10.53
N TYR A 132 -2.71 2.86 -9.63
CA TYR A 132 -1.61 3.76 -9.90
C TYR A 132 -0.52 3.58 -8.86
N TRP A 133 0.72 3.78 -9.29
CA TRP A 133 1.88 3.91 -8.41
C TRP A 133 2.29 5.37 -8.38
N ALA A 134 2.13 6.02 -7.23
CA ALA A 134 2.44 7.43 -7.05
C ALA A 134 3.74 7.57 -6.25
N MET A 135 4.58 8.53 -6.64
CA MET A 135 5.81 8.87 -5.95
C MET A 135 5.88 10.39 -5.76
N GLY A 136 6.27 10.84 -4.57
CA GLY A 136 6.44 12.26 -4.32
C GLY A 136 7.78 12.78 -4.82
N ASP A 137 7.80 14.03 -5.27
CA ASP A 137 9.02 14.69 -5.74
C ASP A 137 10.07 14.83 -4.62
N ASN A 138 9.65 15.13 -3.39
CA ASN A 138 10.51 15.14 -2.21
C ASN A 138 10.69 13.71 -1.66
N ARG A 139 11.40 12.87 -2.41
CA ARG A 139 11.50 11.42 -2.15
C ARG A 139 11.93 11.06 -0.74
N ASP A 140 12.80 11.85 -0.11
CA ASP A 140 13.29 11.57 1.24
C ASP A 140 12.23 11.80 2.33
N ASP A 141 11.19 12.58 2.04
CA ASP A 141 10.14 12.99 2.99
C ASP A 141 8.73 12.69 2.45
N SER A 142 8.64 11.80 1.46
CA SER A 142 7.36 11.40 0.88
C SER A 142 6.99 10.00 1.31
N LEU A 143 5.90 9.92 2.08
CA LEU A 143 5.17 8.68 2.30
C LEU A 143 4.27 8.47 1.08
N ASP A 144 4.81 7.79 0.09
CA ASP A 144 4.16 7.51 -1.20
C ASP A 144 4.00 5.99 -1.42
N SER A 145 3.68 5.55 -2.64
CA SER A 145 3.38 4.15 -2.94
C SER A 145 4.50 3.18 -2.54
N ARG A 146 5.74 3.67 -2.35
CA ARG A 146 6.82 2.87 -1.74
C ARG A 146 6.45 2.31 -0.38
N TYR A 147 5.60 2.98 0.40
CA TYR A 147 5.28 2.61 1.78
C TYR A 147 3.83 2.10 1.92
N TRP A 148 2.85 2.78 1.33
CA TRP A 148 1.42 2.46 1.49
C TRP A 148 0.79 1.79 0.25
N GLY A 149 1.58 1.52 -0.79
CA GLY A 149 1.17 0.74 -1.94
C GLY A 149 0.35 1.49 -2.99
N PHE A 150 -0.51 0.77 -3.70
CA PHE A 150 -1.20 1.30 -4.88
C PHE A 150 -2.30 2.31 -4.53
N VAL A 151 -2.58 3.19 -5.48
CA VAL A 151 -3.73 4.11 -5.43
C VAL A 151 -4.81 3.57 -6.37
N PRO A 152 -5.99 3.18 -5.86
CA PRO A 152 -7.07 2.76 -6.73
C PRO A 152 -7.64 3.94 -7.52
N GLU A 153 -8.08 3.70 -8.76
CA GLU A 153 -8.59 4.72 -9.68
C GLU A 153 -9.73 5.56 -9.09
N ASN A 154 -10.61 4.93 -8.31
CA ASN A 154 -11.72 5.63 -7.65
C ASN A 154 -11.28 6.64 -6.57
N ASN A 155 -10.01 6.62 -6.13
CA ASN A 155 -9.44 7.61 -5.23
C ASN A 155 -8.80 8.79 -5.99
N ILE A 156 -8.71 8.74 -7.32
CA ILE A 156 -8.19 9.83 -8.13
C ILE A 156 -9.33 10.81 -8.45
N LEU A 157 -9.24 12.02 -7.89
CA LEU A 157 -10.26 13.07 -8.10
C LEU A 157 -10.07 13.86 -9.40
N GLY A 158 -8.86 13.88 -9.96
CA GLY A 158 -8.55 14.61 -11.17
C GLY A 158 -7.05 14.82 -11.37
N GLU A 159 -6.71 15.58 -12.41
CA GLU A 159 -5.35 15.86 -12.82
C GLU A 159 -4.90 17.26 -12.37
N ALA A 160 -3.60 17.44 -12.16
CA ALA A 160 -3.04 18.75 -11.87
C ALA A 160 -3.10 19.63 -13.13
N LEU A 161 -3.85 20.74 -13.08
CA LEU A 161 -4.12 21.57 -14.26
C LEU A 161 -3.07 22.66 -14.50
N PHE A 162 -2.54 23.26 -13.43
CA PHE A 162 -1.58 24.37 -13.51
C PHE A 162 -0.65 24.39 -12.29
N ALA A 163 0.51 25.00 -12.46
CA ALA A 163 1.46 25.21 -11.38
C ALA A 163 0.97 26.34 -10.45
N TYR A 164 0.42 25.99 -9.30
CA TYR A 164 -0.06 26.96 -8.29
C TYR A 164 1.09 27.80 -7.70
N PHE A 165 2.24 27.18 -7.45
CA PHE A 165 3.39 27.85 -6.85
C PHE A 165 4.71 27.33 -7.42
N SER A 166 5.73 28.20 -7.48
CA SER A 166 7.07 27.82 -7.91
C SER A 166 8.13 28.73 -7.29
N LEU A 167 9.15 28.12 -6.66
CA LEU A 167 10.26 28.84 -6.02
C LEU A 167 11.58 28.53 -6.71
N ASN A 168 12.49 29.50 -6.74
CA ASN A 168 13.91 29.28 -6.97
C ASN A 168 14.55 28.95 -5.62
N LEU A 169 15.15 27.75 -5.49
CA LEU A 169 15.65 27.25 -4.21
C LEU A 169 16.97 27.91 -3.76
N ASP A 170 17.69 28.57 -4.66
CA ASP A 170 18.95 29.27 -4.34
C ASP A 170 18.68 30.67 -3.79
N THR A 171 17.72 31.37 -4.39
CA THR A 171 17.39 32.77 -4.06
C THR A 171 16.17 32.92 -3.16
N TRP A 172 15.41 31.83 -2.96
CA TRP A 172 14.13 31.82 -2.26
C TRP A 172 13.09 32.79 -2.86
N THR A 173 13.23 33.14 -4.14
CA THR A 173 12.31 34.03 -4.84
C THR A 173 11.29 33.25 -5.69
N PRO A 174 10.03 33.73 -5.80
CA PRO A 174 9.05 33.11 -6.69
C PRO A 174 9.47 33.15 -8.16
N ARG A 175 9.32 32.03 -8.87
CA ARG A 175 9.45 31.96 -10.33
C ARG A 175 8.13 32.36 -10.98
N TRP A 176 7.89 33.66 -11.08
CA TRP A 176 6.62 34.23 -11.58
C TRP A 176 6.19 33.69 -12.94
N ASN A 177 7.15 33.43 -13.83
CA ASN A 177 6.90 32.87 -15.16
C ASN A 177 6.38 31.42 -15.15
N ARG A 178 6.46 30.71 -14.01
CA ARG A 178 5.93 29.35 -13.85
C ARG A 178 4.59 29.32 -13.12
N ILE A 179 4.24 30.36 -12.35
CA ILE A 179 2.99 30.36 -11.59
C ILE A 179 1.82 30.57 -12.56
N GLY A 180 0.79 29.73 -12.46
CA GLY A 180 -0.39 29.76 -13.33
C GLY A 180 -0.17 29.13 -14.72
N THR A 181 1.01 28.59 -15.01
CA THR A 181 1.22 27.88 -16.29
C THR A 181 0.49 26.55 -16.28
N VAL A 182 -0.21 26.25 -17.37
CA VAL A 182 -0.88 24.96 -17.59
C VAL A 182 0.17 23.84 -17.62
N ILE A 183 -0.09 22.78 -16.86
CA ILE A 183 0.68 21.54 -16.92
C ILE A 183 0.25 20.81 -18.18
N ARG A 184 1.20 20.46 -19.04
CA ARG A 184 1.00 19.75 -20.30
C ARG A 184 1.70 18.42 -20.27
#